data_AF-A0A6G2QQL9-F1
#
_entry.id   AF-A0A6G2QQL9-F1
#
_cell.length_a   1.000
_cell.length_b   1.000
_cell.length_c   1.000
_cell.angle_alpha   90.00
_cell.angle_beta   90.00
_cell.angle_gamma   90.00
#
_symmetry.space_group_name_H-M   'P 1'
#
loop_
_entity.id
_entity.type
_entity.pdbx_description
1 polymer ?
#
loop_
_entity_poly.entity_id
_entity_poly.type
_entity_poly.pdbx_seq_one_letter_code
_entity_poly.pdbx_strand_id
1 'polypeptide(L)'
;MAVGGALGAAARHAASLLWPAVGAFPWTTLAVNVLGCAVIGAFMVAVTEVWTVHRLLRPFFGTGVLGGFTTFSTYAVDVTSLLADGHARTGLVYLAVTVPAALLAAWGGAAVTRRLASRMRRTPARVRVRVEGLGGPAKAEEGAA
;
A
#
# COMPACT_ATOMS: atom_id res chain seq x y z
N MET A 1 15.07 1.92 10.23
CA MET A 1 14.37 0.65 9.95
C MET A 1 14.02 -0.13 11.23
N ALA A 2 14.93 -0.26 12.21
CA ALA A 2 14.69 -1.03 13.44
C ALA A 2 13.40 -0.63 14.19
N VAL A 3 13.19 0.67 14.41
CA VAL A 3 11.94 1.18 15.02
C VAL A 3 10.70 0.78 14.22
N GLY A 4 10.75 0.91 12.89
CA GLY A 4 9.66 0.47 12.02
C GLY A 4 9.39 -1.03 12.14
N GLY A 5 10.46 -1.85 12.14
CA GLY A 5 10.37 -3.29 12.33
C GLY A 5 9.73 -3.67 13.66
N ALA A 6 10.12 -3.01 14.75
CA ALA A 6 9.52 -3.21 16.07
C ALA A 6 8.02 -2.87 16.06
N LEU A 7 7.63 -1.75 15.44
CA LEU A 7 6.22 -1.37 15.31
C LEU A 7 5.42 -2.38 14.47
N GLY A 8 5.98 -2.83 13.35
CA GLY A 8 5.35 -3.85 12.51
C GLY A 8 5.15 -5.17 13.25
N ALA A 9 6.20 -5.66 13.92
CA ALA A 9 6.15 -6.89 14.69
C ALA A 9 5.17 -6.79 15.87
N ALA A 10 5.14 -5.65 16.57
CA ALA A 10 4.18 -5.38 17.63
C ALA A 10 2.74 -5.38 17.10
N ALA A 11 2.47 -4.75 15.95
CA ALA A 11 1.16 -4.75 15.32
C ALA A 11 0.70 -6.16 14.91
N ARG A 12 1.61 -6.96 14.34
CA ARG A 12 1.33 -8.38 14.04
C ARG A 12 1.04 -9.17 15.29
N HIS A 13 1.82 -8.98 16.34
CA HIS A 13 1.60 -9.65 17.62
C HIS A 13 0.25 -9.25 18.24
N ALA A 14 -0.08 -7.96 18.24
CA ALA A 14 -1.39 -7.47 18.67
C ALA A 14 -2.53 -8.10 17.84
N ALA A 15 -2.37 -8.23 16.52
CA ALA A 15 -3.35 -8.92 15.68
C ALA A 15 -3.55 -10.38 16.09
N SER A 16 -2.48 -11.10 16.43
CA SER A 16 -2.56 -12.48 16.95
C SER A 16 -3.28 -12.61 18.30
N LEU A 17 -3.20 -11.57 19.13
CA LEU A 17 -3.89 -11.53 20.43
C LEU A 17 -5.37 -11.15 20.30
N LEU A 18 -5.68 -10.18 19.43
CA LEU A 18 -7.05 -9.66 19.22
C LEU A 18 -7.90 -10.62 18.38
N TRP A 19 -7.27 -11.28 17.42
CA TRP A 19 -7.91 -12.25 16.54
C TRP A 19 -7.09 -13.54 16.56
N PRO A 20 -7.25 -14.39 17.59
CA PRO A 20 -6.62 -15.71 17.58
C PRO A 20 -7.26 -16.59 16.48
N ALA A 21 -6.48 -17.51 15.93
CA ALA A 21 -6.99 -18.45 14.95
C ALA A 21 -8.07 -19.34 15.59
N VAL A 22 -9.26 -19.37 14.98
CA VAL A 22 -10.36 -20.27 15.37
C VAL A 22 -10.34 -21.50 14.48
N GLY A 23 -10.25 -22.68 15.10
CA GLY A 23 -10.04 -23.95 14.39
C GLY A 23 -8.61 -24.11 13.85
N ALA A 24 -8.42 -25.05 12.92
CA ALA A 24 -7.09 -25.39 12.42
C ALA A 24 -6.53 -24.37 11.41
N PHE A 25 -7.32 -23.46 10.84
CA PHE A 25 -6.84 -22.60 9.76
C PHE A 25 -6.19 -21.30 10.30
N PRO A 26 -4.95 -20.92 9.90
CA PRO A 26 -4.22 -19.77 10.42
C PRO A 26 -4.69 -18.43 9.81
N TRP A 27 -5.94 -18.05 10.05
CA TRP A 27 -6.58 -16.87 9.46
C TRP A 27 -5.82 -15.57 9.71
N THR A 28 -5.27 -15.41 10.91
CA THR A 28 -4.59 -14.18 11.32
C THR A 28 -3.29 -13.98 10.57
N THR A 29 -2.46 -15.02 10.47
CA THR A 29 -1.22 -15.00 9.69
C THR A 29 -1.51 -14.73 8.21
N LEU A 30 -2.56 -15.37 7.66
CA LEU A 30 -3.00 -15.10 6.30
C LEU A 30 -3.37 -13.63 6.10
N ALA A 31 -4.25 -13.09 6.95
CA ALA A 31 -4.75 -11.73 6.82
C ALA A 31 -3.64 -10.68 6.95
N VAL A 32 -2.73 -10.86 7.91
CA VAL A 32 -1.59 -9.97 8.12
C VAL A 32 -0.68 -9.96 6.88
N ASN A 33 -0.36 -11.13 6.32
CA ASN A 33 0.47 -11.22 5.11
C ASN A 33 -0.22 -10.59 3.90
N VAL A 34 -1.50 -10.92 3.65
CA VAL A 34 -2.27 -10.39 2.52
C VAL A 34 -2.43 -8.87 2.62
N LEU A 35 -2.76 -8.35 3.80
CA LEU A 35 -2.91 -6.91 4.02
C LEU A 35 -1.56 -6.19 3.86
N GLY A 36 -0.49 -6.73 4.44
CA GLY A 36 0.84 -6.15 4.29
C GLY A 36 1.29 -6.12 2.82
N CYS A 37 0.99 -7.17 2.06
CA CYS A 37 1.23 -7.21 0.62
C CYS A 37 0.42 -6.17 -0.15
N ALA A 38 -0.87 -5.99 0.16
CA ALA A 38 -1.67 -4.91 -0.43
C ALA A 38 -1.08 -3.53 -0.16
N VAL A 39 -0.69 -3.27 1.09
CA VAL A 39 -0.13 -1.98 1.51
C VAL A 39 1.22 -1.72 0.86
N ILE A 40 2.13 -2.71 0.75
CA ILE A 40 3.42 -2.49 0.07
C ILE A 40 3.23 -2.20 -1.43
N GLY A 41 2.28 -2.89 -2.09
CA GLY A 41 1.95 -2.64 -3.49
C GLY A 41 1.43 -1.21 -3.72
N ALA A 42 0.50 -0.76 -2.86
CA ALA A 42 -0.01 0.60 -2.88
C ALA A 42 1.08 1.64 -2.57
N PHE A 43 1.89 1.38 -1.53
CA PHE A 43 2.98 2.25 -1.09
C PHE A 43 4.01 2.46 -2.20
N MET A 44 4.43 1.39 -2.87
CA MET A 44 5.42 1.47 -3.95
C MET A 44 4.96 2.41 -5.06
N VAL A 45 3.73 2.25 -5.56
CA VAL A 45 3.16 3.16 -6.56
C VAL A 45 3.13 4.60 -6.06
N ALA A 46 2.71 4.81 -4.81
CA ALA A 46 2.58 6.15 -4.27
C ALA A 46 3.94 6.88 -4.20
N VAL A 47 5.00 6.18 -3.82
CA VAL A 47 6.36 6.76 -3.69
C VAL A 47 7.18 6.77 -4.98
N THR A 48 6.72 6.13 -6.05
CA THR A 48 7.40 6.15 -7.37
C THR A 48 6.66 6.98 -8.40
N GLU A 49 5.32 6.99 -8.38
CA GLU A 49 4.50 7.58 -9.44
C GLU A 49 3.72 8.84 -9.00
N VAL A 50 3.54 9.04 -7.68
CA VAL A 50 2.66 10.09 -7.14
C VAL A 50 3.43 11.17 -6.37
N TRP A 51 4.27 10.77 -5.42
CA TRP A 51 4.94 11.69 -4.50
C TRP A 51 6.45 11.59 -4.57
N THR A 52 7.12 12.74 -4.46
CA THR A 52 8.53 12.83 -4.12
C THR A 52 8.70 12.71 -2.61
N VAL A 53 9.03 11.51 -2.14
CA VAL A 53 9.18 11.24 -0.69
C VAL A 53 10.64 11.31 -0.24
N HIS A 54 10.82 11.57 1.07
CA HIS A 54 12.13 11.53 1.69
C HIS A 54 12.78 10.15 1.55
N ARG A 55 14.08 10.10 1.27
CA ARG A 55 14.85 8.85 1.03
C ARG A 55 14.74 7.83 2.16
N LEU A 56 14.55 8.29 3.40
CA LEU A 56 14.41 7.42 4.58
C LEU A 56 13.03 6.74 4.70
N LEU A 57 12.00 7.25 4.02
CA LEU A 57 10.64 6.71 4.16
C LEU A 57 10.52 5.30 3.57
N ARG A 58 11.18 5.05 2.43
CA ARG A 58 11.20 3.73 1.78
C ARG A 58 11.75 2.62 2.70
N PRO A 59 12.96 2.74 3.28
CA PRO A 59 13.47 1.73 4.21
C PRO A 59 12.80 1.76 5.60
N PHE A 60 12.23 2.90 6.02
CA PHE A 60 11.48 2.93 7.29
C PHE A 60 10.16 2.14 7.18
N PHE A 61 9.36 2.44 6.16
CA PHE A 61 8.02 1.88 6.03
C PHE A 61 8.01 0.56 5.27
N GLY A 62 8.72 0.47 4.14
CA GLY A 62 8.76 -0.72 3.31
C GLY A 62 9.44 -1.90 4.00
N THR A 63 10.72 -1.77 4.35
CA THR A 63 11.46 -2.87 4.98
C THR A 63 11.29 -2.91 6.50
N GLY A 64 11.14 -1.76 7.16
CA GLY A 64 10.86 -1.71 8.60
C GLY A 64 9.44 -2.15 8.92
N VAL A 65 8.46 -1.25 8.80
CA VAL A 65 7.08 -1.50 9.26
C VAL A 65 6.42 -2.68 8.55
N LEU A 66 6.37 -2.68 7.22
CA LEU A 66 5.70 -3.74 6.48
C LEU A 66 6.47 -5.07 6.54
N GLY A 67 7.80 -5.01 6.55
CA GLY A 67 8.64 -6.19 6.77
C GLY A 67 8.47 -6.83 8.15
N GLY A 68 8.31 -6.03 9.21
CA GLY A 68 8.02 -6.55 10.55
C GLY A 68 6.57 -7.00 10.76
N PHE A 69 5.63 -6.34 10.06
CA PHE A 69 4.20 -6.67 10.08
C PHE A 69 3.94 -8.01 9.39
N THR A 70 4.54 -8.26 8.22
CA THR A 70 4.40 -9.54 7.51
C THR A 70 5.37 -10.60 8.06
N THR A 71 5.07 -11.88 7.83
CA THR A 71 5.91 -12.99 8.29
C THR A 71 5.79 -14.23 7.41
N PHE A 72 6.91 -14.64 6.81
CA PHE A 72 7.01 -15.92 6.11
C PHE A 72 7.39 -17.07 7.06
N SER A 73 8.18 -16.80 8.09
CA SER A 73 8.60 -17.82 9.06
C SER A 73 7.43 -18.39 9.85
N THR A 74 6.52 -17.53 10.34
CA THR A 74 5.31 -17.98 11.06
C THR A 74 4.43 -18.81 10.12
N TYR A 75 4.25 -18.35 8.88
CA TYR A 75 3.52 -19.10 7.85
C TYR A 75 4.10 -20.49 7.60
N ALA A 76 5.42 -20.63 7.48
CA ALA A 76 6.07 -21.92 7.30
C ALA A 76 5.85 -22.85 8.52
N VAL A 77 5.99 -22.31 9.73
CA VAL A 77 5.73 -23.05 10.98
C VAL A 77 4.28 -23.51 11.04
N ASP A 78 3.32 -22.64 10.72
CA ASP A 78 1.89 -22.94 10.69
C ASP A 78 1.60 -24.11 9.73
N VAL A 79 2.16 -24.09 8.52
CA VAL A 79 2.01 -25.19 7.54
C VAL A 79 2.60 -26.50 8.07
N THR A 80 3.83 -26.48 8.61
CA THR A 80 4.47 -27.69 9.13
C THR A 80 3.73 -28.26 10.35
N SER A 81 3.20 -27.39 11.21
CA SER A 81 2.42 -27.80 12.38
C SER A 81 1.12 -28.47 11.95
N LEU A 82 0.40 -27.90 10.97
CA LEU A 82 -0.81 -28.51 10.44
C LEU A 82 -0.59 -29.89 9.80
N LEU A 83 0.56 -30.09 9.16
CA LEU A 83 0.91 -31.39 8.61
C LEU A 83 1.22 -32.40 9.72
N ALA A 84 1.92 -31.98 10.78
CA ALA A 84 2.27 -32.80 11.93
C ALA A 84 1.02 -33.18 12.77
N ASP A 85 0.08 -32.26 12.92
CA ASP A 85 -1.14 -32.42 13.73
C ASP A 85 -2.26 -33.18 13.00
N GLY A 86 -1.96 -33.84 11.88
CA GLY A 86 -2.94 -34.62 11.09
C GLY A 86 -3.90 -33.78 10.22
N HIS A 87 -3.73 -32.46 10.17
CA HIS A 87 -4.55 -31.54 9.38
C HIS A 87 -3.97 -31.27 7.98
N ALA A 88 -3.48 -32.33 7.31
CA ALA A 88 -2.72 -32.22 6.07
C ALA A 88 -3.46 -31.46 4.96
N ARG A 89 -4.76 -31.71 4.77
CA ARG A 89 -5.59 -30.98 3.79
C ARG A 89 -5.59 -29.47 4.06
N THR A 90 -5.78 -29.07 5.32
CA THR A 90 -5.78 -27.67 5.73
C THR A 90 -4.41 -27.04 5.51
N GLY A 91 -3.32 -27.72 5.91
CA GLY A 91 -1.95 -27.25 5.70
C GLY A 91 -1.61 -27.05 4.21
N LEU A 92 -1.99 -27.99 3.34
CA LEU A 92 -1.76 -27.89 1.90
C LEU A 92 -2.59 -26.78 1.25
N VAL A 93 -3.86 -26.62 1.64
CA VAL A 93 -4.70 -25.50 1.16
C VAL A 93 -4.11 -24.17 1.61
N TYR A 94 -3.70 -24.07 2.87
CA TYR A 94 -3.08 -22.86 3.40
C TYR A 94 -1.77 -22.51 2.67
N LEU A 95 -0.94 -23.52 2.39
CA LEU A 95 0.29 -23.40 1.61
C LEU A 95 0.02 -22.90 0.17
N ALA A 96 -0.99 -23.47 -0.48
CA ALA A 96 -1.30 -23.17 -1.88
C ALA A 96 -1.99 -21.80 -2.06
N VAL A 97 -2.84 -21.38 -1.11
CA VAL A 97 -3.65 -20.15 -1.24
C VAL A 97 -2.90 -18.90 -0.81
N THR A 98 -2.03 -18.99 0.20
CA THR A 98 -1.42 -17.80 0.81
C THR A 98 -0.56 -17.01 -0.16
N VAL A 99 0.28 -17.68 -0.96
CA VAL A 99 1.18 -17.00 -1.92
C VAL A 99 0.40 -16.31 -3.05
N PRO A 100 -0.54 -16.97 -3.77
CA PRO A 100 -1.38 -16.29 -4.75
C PRO A 100 -2.18 -15.13 -4.15
N ALA A 101 -2.76 -15.29 -2.96
CA ALA A 101 -3.51 -14.23 -2.31
C ALA A 101 -2.62 -13.00 -2.01
N ALA A 102 -1.40 -13.22 -1.51
CA ALA A 102 -0.43 -12.16 -1.27
C ALA A 102 -0.02 -11.43 -2.56
N LEU A 103 0.24 -12.16 -3.65
CA LEU A 103 0.59 -11.57 -4.94
C LEU A 103 -0.57 -10.76 -5.53
N LEU A 104 -1.78 -11.31 -5.52
CA LEU A 104 -2.99 -10.62 -5.98
C LEU A 104 -3.26 -9.37 -5.15
N ALA A 105 -3.04 -9.43 -3.84
CA ALA A 105 -3.19 -8.28 -2.96
C ALA A 105 -2.19 -7.18 -3.28
N ALA A 106 -0.91 -7.51 -3.47
CA ALA A 106 0.11 -6.54 -3.87
C ALA A 106 -0.20 -5.89 -5.22
N TRP A 107 -0.57 -6.70 -6.21
CA TRP A 107 -0.97 -6.21 -7.52
C TRP A 107 -2.23 -5.33 -7.43
N GLY A 108 -3.24 -5.75 -6.68
CA GLY A 108 -4.47 -5.02 -6.45
C GLY A 108 -4.23 -3.67 -5.77
N GLY A 109 -3.42 -3.64 -4.71
CA GLY A 109 -3.02 -2.40 -4.04
C GLY A 109 -2.33 -1.43 -4.99
N ALA A 110 -1.39 -1.91 -5.80
CA ALA A 110 -0.73 -1.10 -6.81
C ALA A 110 -1.72 -0.58 -7.89
N ALA A 111 -2.60 -1.44 -8.39
CA ALA A 111 -3.58 -1.10 -9.42
C ALA A 111 -4.60 -0.07 -8.93
N VAL A 112 -5.11 -0.22 -7.70
CA VAL A 112 -6.03 0.74 -7.08
C VAL A 112 -5.36 2.10 -6.92
N THR A 113 -4.14 2.14 -6.38
CA THR A 113 -3.41 3.42 -6.21
C THR A 113 -3.19 4.13 -7.55
N ARG A 114 -2.80 3.41 -8.62
CA ARG A 114 -2.66 4.00 -9.97
C ARG A 114 -3.98 4.55 -10.51
N ARG A 115 -5.08 3.82 -10.34
CA ARG A 115 -6.42 4.26 -10.76
C ARG A 115 -6.85 5.52 -10.02
N LEU A 116 -6.57 5.62 -8.73
CA LEU A 116 -6.90 6.81 -7.93
C LEU A 116 -5.99 7.99 -8.31
N ALA A 117 -4.69 7.79 -8.47
CA ALA A 117 -3.75 8.83 -8.86
C ALA A 117 -4.05 9.42 -10.25
N SER A 118 -4.41 8.57 -11.22
CA SER A 118 -4.80 9.03 -12.56
C SER A 118 -6.11 9.82 -12.57
N ARG A 119 -7.06 9.51 -11.68
CA ARG A 119 -8.28 10.33 -11.50
C ARG A 119 -7.95 11.72 -10.95
N MET A 120 -7.04 11.82 -9.97
CA MET A 120 -6.65 13.10 -9.38
C MET A 120 -5.92 14.01 -10.39
N ARG A 121 -5.10 13.44 -11.28
CA ARG A 121 -4.43 14.17 -12.37
C ARG A 121 -5.39 14.65 -13.48
N ARG A 122 -6.60 14.08 -13.58
CA ARG A 122 -7.59 14.40 -14.61
C ARG A 122 -8.60 15.48 -14.21
N THR A 123 -8.57 15.99 -12.98
CA THR A 123 -9.40 17.15 -12.62
C THR A 123 -8.94 18.35 -13.45
N PRO A 124 -9.72 18.83 -14.43
CA PRO A 124 -9.26 19.88 -15.31
C PRO A 124 -9.15 21.17 -14.50
N ALA A 125 -8.01 21.84 -14.64
CA ALA A 125 -7.84 23.22 -14.24
C ALA A 125 -8.82 24.10 -15.03
N ARG A 126 -10.08 24.18 -14.58
CA ARG A 126 -11.06 25.20 -15.02
C ARG A 126 -10.76 26.55 -14.37
N VAL A 127 -9.51 26.99 -14.36
CA VAL A 127 -9.15 28.39 -14.10
C VAL A 127 -7.85 28.66 -14.84
N ARG A 128 -7.92 28.80 -16.16
CA ARG A 128 -6.90 29.55 -16.89
C ARG A 128 -7.59 30.49 -17.88
N VAL A 129 -7.42 31.77 -17.58
CA VAL A 129 -7.55 32.92 -18.48
C VAL A 129 -8.98 33.38 -18.81
N ARG A 130 -9.63 34.04 -17.83
CA ARG A 130 -10.49 35.21 -18.08
C ARG A 130 -9.81 36.45 -17.49
N VAL A 131 -8.58 36.71 -17.90
CA VAL A 131 -7.85 37.96 -17.59
C VAL A 131 -7.14 38.46 -18.86
N GLU A 132 -7.81 38.35 -20.01
CA GLU A 132 -7.31 38.86 -21.30
C GLU A 132 -8.45 39.56 -22.03
N GLY A 133 -9.16 40.45 -21.30
CA GLY A 133 -10.36 41.12 -21.80
C GLY A 133 -10.72 42.44 -21.12
N LEU A 134 -9.83 43.04 -20.32
CA LEU A 134 -10.10 44.34 -19.69
C LEU A 134 -8.87 45.25 -19.70
N GLY A 135 -8.91 46.24 -20.59
CA GLY A 135 -7.94 47.35 -20.75
C GLY A 135 -7.34 47.31 -22.15
N GLY A 136 -7.89 47.94 -23.19
CA GLY A 136 -8.49 49.27 -23.31
C GLY A 136 -7.79 49.97 -24.50
N PRO A 137 -8.51 50.67 -25.40
CA PRO A 137 -8.02 50.99 -26.74
C PRO A 137 -6.92 52.05 -26.80
N ALA A 138 -6.21 51.99 -27.93
CA ALA A 138 -5.10 52.83 -28.34
C ALA A 138 -5.38 54.34 -28.26
N LYS A 139 -4.31 55.06 -27.94
CA LYS A 139 -4.15 56.51 -27.91
C LYS A 139 -4.82 57.19 -29.11
N ALA A 140 -5.67 58.16 -28.82
CA ALA A 140 -6.07 59.22 -29.73
C ALA A 140 -5.64 60.57 -29.12
N GLU A 141 -5.18 61.46 -30.01
CA GLU A 141 -5.07 62.93 -29.86
C GLU A 141 -3.91 63.43 -28.97
N GLU A 142 -3.15 64.48 -29.29
CA GLU A 142 -3.26 65.54 -30.31
C GLU A 142 -1.90 66.28 -30.37
N GLY A 143 -1.56 66.86 -31.51
CA GLY A 143 -0.38 67.74 -31.63
C GLY A 143 -0.70 69.19 -31.26
N ALA A 144 0.31 69.95 -30.82
CA ALA A 144 0.35 71.41 -30.96
C ALA A 144 1.74 71.97 -30.60
N ALA A 145 2.21 72.87 -31.47
CA ALA A 145 3.28 73.86 -31.36
C ALA A 145 4.75 73.38 -31.47
#